data_AF-A0A444Y347-F1
#
_entry.id   AF-A0A444Y347-F1
#
_cell.length_a   1.000
_cell.length_b   1.000
_cell.length_c   1.000
_cell.angle_alpha   90.00
_cell.angle_beta   90.00
_cell.angle_gamma   90.00
#
_symmetry.space_group_name_H-M   'P 1'
#
loop_
_entity.id
_entity.type
_entity.pdbx_description
1 polymer ?
#
loop_
_entity_poly.entity_id
_entity_poly.type
_entity_poly.pdbx_seq_one_letter_code
_entity_poly.pdbx_strand_id
1 'polypeptide(L)'
;MSSLQWKKLKVLETGFYGTVYLAIVVDTQTPYQSFIAVKRSIFRLAFSLKKEEQIFKSLCEGESSGCEEIIRCFGIETTVEHRPYFYNLLLEYTPHDSLDDLIHKKLLLGTDVSVNAHVIVKGLSHIHRKGIVHCDLKLENIILFPSLDKESTKYQLKIADFGLSKTKEEEADVEVWKSKPRETSPRGRLSVYARMIVKGLSHIHRKGIVYCDLMPENILLFPSLDKESANYQLKIADFGLSKTKEEKVDVEVWKSKPRGTPSYLPP
;
A
#
# COMPACT_ATOMS: atom_id res chain seq x y z
N MET A 1 -24.32 -9.29 16.67
CA MET A 1 -23.01 -9.88 16.38
C MET A 1 -22.30 -10.06 17.70
N SER A 2 -21.87 -11.28 18.04
CA SER A 2 -21.10 -11.57 19.24
C SER A 2 -19.78 -10.79 19.20
N SER A 3 -19.47 -10.04 20.26
CA SER A 3 -18.17 -9.37 20.41
C SER A 3 -17.07 -10.42 20.42
N LEU A 4 -16.12 -10.31 19.49
CA LEU A 4 -14.94 -11.18 19.42
C LEU A 4 -14.14 -10.97 20.72
N GLN A 5 -14.05 -11.98 21.60
CA GLN A 5 -13.20 -11.87 22.78
C GLN A 5 -11.75 -12.15 22.41
N TRP A 6 -10.81 -11.31 22.88
CA TRP A 6 -9.40 -11.50 22.63
C TRP A 6 -8.54 -11.10 23.83
N LYS A 7 -7.33 -11.65 23.87
CA LYS A 7 -6.34 -11.37 24.92
C LYS A 7 -5.02 -10.92 24.32
N LYS A 8 -4.48 -9.81 24.85
CA LYS A 8 -3.14 -9.30 24.50
C LYS A 8 -2.06 -10.31 24.88
N LEU A 9 -1.12 -10.56 23.97
CA LEU A 9 0.04 -11.43 24.20
C LEU A 9 1.35 -10.65 24.27
N LYS A 10 1.70 -9.92 23.20
CA LYS A 10 2.94 -9.13 23.12
C LYS A 10 2.76 -7.87 22.28
N VAL A 11 3.61 -6.88 22.51
CA VAL A 11 3.76 -5.73 21.60
C VAL A 11 4.49 -6.20 20.35
N LEU A 12 3.95 -5.87 19.18
CA LEU A 12 4.62 -6.05 17.89
C LEU A 12 5.34 -4.76 17.49
N GLU A 13 4.67 -3.63 17.63
CA GLU A 13 5.21 -2.33 17.20
C GLU A 13 4.65 -1.20 18.08
N THR A 14 5.44 -0.15 18.28
CA THR A 14 4.97 1.11 18.87
C THR A 14 5.35 2.26 17.95
N GLY A 15 4.35 3.01 17.51
CA GLY A 15 4.52 4.12 16.59
C GLY A 15 3.72 5.35 17.00
N PHE A 16 3.79 6.39 16.17
CA PHE A 16 3.11 7.67 16.43
C PHE A 16 1.59 7.53 16.54
N TYR A 17 0.99 6.62 15.77
CA TYR A 17 -0.47 6.42 15.72
C TYR A 17 -1.01 5.46 16.78
N GLY A 18 -0.13 4.85 17.59
CA GLY A 18 -0.50 3.91 18.64
C GLY A 18 0.44 2.71 18.71
N THR A 19 -0.04 1.66 19.36
CA THR A 19 0.71 0.42 19.58
C THR A 19 -0.01 -0.74 18.90
N VAL A 20 0.74 -1.57 18.19
CA VAL A 20 0.24 -2.80 17.58
C VAL A 20 0.58 -3.96 18.51
N TYR A 21 -0.42 -4.75 18.87
CA TYR A 21 -0.27 -5.93 19.72
C TYR A 21 -0.57 -7.20 18.93
N LEU A 22 0.19 -8.26 19.21
CA LEU A 22 -0.27 -9.63 18.93
C LEU A 22 -1.29 -10.00 20.00
N ALA A 23 -2.43 -10.51 19.57
CA ALA A 23 -3.47 -11.03 20.44
C ALA A 23 -3.99 -12.38 19.94
N ILE A 24 -4.65 -13.08 20.85
CA ILE A 24 -5.33 -14.34 20.58
C ILE A 24 -6.83 -14.15 20.74
N VAL A 25 -7.60 -14.65 19.78
CA VAL A 25 -9.06 -14.71 19.87
C VAL A 25 -9.42 -15.88 20.77
N VAL A 26 -10.22 -15.60 21.79
CA VAL A 26 -10.74 -16.58 22.74
C VAL A 26 -12.19 -16.83 22.35
N ASP A 27 -12.42 -17.79 21.45
CA ASP A 27 -13.78 -18.28 21.18
C ASP A 27 -14.11 -19.41 22.16
N THR A 28 -15.23 -19.29 22.87
CA THR A 28 -15.74 -20.34 23.76
C THR A 28 -16.42 -21.48 22.99
N GLN A 29 -16.73 -21.29 21.70
CA GLN A 29 -17.50 -22.23 20.88
C GLN A 29 -16.65 -22.96 19.83
N THR A 30 -15.44 -22.48 19.52
CA THR A 30 -14.53 -23.18 18.60
C THR A 30 -13.14 -23.38 19.23
N PRO A 31 -12.56 -24.59 19.13
CA PRO A 31 -11.26 -24.90 19.74
C PRO A 31 -10.06 -24.28 19.00
N TYR A 32 -10.30 -23.56 17.90
CA TYR A 32 -9.23 -22.97 17.08
C TYR A 32 -8.87 -21.58 17.60
N GLN A 33 -7.73 -21.52 18.28
CA GLN A 33 -7.10 -20.25 18.64
C GLN A 33 -6.61 -19.54 17.36
N SER A 34 -7.22 -18.41 17.05
CA SER A 34 -6.79 -17.55 15.94
C SER A 34 -5.99 -16.37 16.49
N PHE A 35 -4.82 -16.13 15.91
CA PHE A 35 -4.03 -14.94 16.24
C PHE A 35 -4.50 -13.75 15.40
N ILE A 36 -4.51 -12.57 16.02
CA ILE A 36 -4.87 -11.30 15.38
C ILE A 36 -3.86 -10.21 15.77
N ALA A 37 -3.78 -9.18 14.93
CA ALA A 37 -3.05 -7.97 15.21
C ALA A 37 -4.06 -6.92 15.71
N VAL A 38 -3.73 -6.24 16.80
CA VAL A 38 -4.60 -5.21 17.40
C VAL A 38 -3.86 -3.88 17.38
N LYS A 39 -4.22 -3.01 16.45
CA LYS A 39 -3.73 -1.63 16.42
C LYS A 39 -4.56 -0.82 17.40
N ARG A 40 -3.91 -0.23 18.40
CA ARG A 40 -4.58 0.38 19.55
C ARG A 40 -4.10 1.80 19.78
N SER A 41 -5.06 2.69 20.04
CA SER A 41 -4.79 4.07 20.42
C SER A 41 -5.73 4.52 21.54
N ILE A 42 -5.32 5.54 22.30
CA ILE A 42 -6.20 6.19 23.28
C ILE A 42 -7.39 6.76 22.50
N PHE A 43 -8.62 6.52 22.95
CA PHE A 43 -9.84 6.84 22.21
C PHE A 43 -9.91 8.31 21.73
N ARG A 44 -9.43 9.24 22.57
CA ARG A 44 -9.40 10.68 22.26
C ARG A 44 -8.37 11.06 21.17
N LEU A 45 -7.38 10.21 20.92
CA LEU A 45 -6.31 10.43 19.95
C LEU A 45 -6.42 9.49 18.73
N ALA A 46 -7.42 8.61 18.70
CA ALA A 46 -7.59 7.57 17.70
C ALA A 46 -8.13 8.06 16.35
N PHE A 47 -7.84 9.31 15.94
CA PHE A 47 -8.36 9.89 14.69
C PHE A 47 -7.91 9.08 13.46
N SER A 48 -6.63 8.71 13.41
CA SER A 48 -6.08 7.88 12.32
C SER A 48 -6.68 6.47 12.30
N LEU A 49 -6.85 5.82 13.47
CA LEU A 49 -7.48 4.48 13.52
C LEU A 49 -8.96 4.51 13.13
N LYS A 50 -9.70 5.54 13.54
CA LYS A 50 -11.10 5.73 13.13
C LYS A 50 -11.20 5.96 11.62
N LYS A 51 -10.26 6.72 11.05
CA LYS A 51 -10.17 6.90 9.60
C LYS A 51 -9.91 5.56 8.91
N GLU A 52 -8.94 4.81 9.42
CA GLU A 52 -8.56 3.50 8.91
C GLU A 52 -9.75 2.52 8.93
N GLU A 53 -10.57 2.52 10.00
CA GLU A 53 -11.83 1.78 10.06
C GLU A 53 -12.77 2.13 8.90
N GLN A 54 -12.97 3.43 8.61
CA GLN A 54 -13.86 3.86 7.53
C GLN A 54 -13.33 3.42 6.16
N ILE A 55 -12.02 3.53 5.94
CA ILE A 55 -11.37 3.04 4.72
C ILE A 55 -11.63 1.53 4.54
N PHE A 56 -11.44 0.73 5.57
CA PHE A 56 -11.73 -0.71 5.49
C PHE A 56 -13.20 -1.00 5.18
N LYS A 57 -14.14 -0.26 5.78
CA LYS A 57 -15.58 -0.39 5.45
C LYS A 57 -15.84 -0.11 3.97
N SER A 58 -15.31 0.99 3.44
CA SER A 58 -15.45 1.33 2.01
C SER A 58 -14.79 0.31 1.08
N LEU A 59 -13.65 -0.26 1.46
CA LEU A 59 -12.98 -1.31 0.69
C LEU A 59 -13.80 -2.60 0.61
N CYS A 60 -14.59 -2.92 1.64
CA CYS A 60 -15.46 -4.10 1.69
C CYS A 60 -16.87 -3.85 1.15
N GLU A 61 -17.31 -2.60 1.00
CA GLU A 61 -18.67 -2.29 0.58
C GLU A 61 -19.00 -2.85 -0.81
N GLY A 62 -20.05 -3.66 -0.91
CA GLY A 62 -20.46 -4.28 -2.18
C GLY A 62 -19.58 -5.45 -2.64
N GLU A 63 -18.67 -5.95 -1.81
CA GLU A 63 -17.82 -7.11 -2.08
C GLU A 63 -18.19 -8.30 -1.17
N SER A 64 -18.65 -9.41 -1.75
CA SER A 64 -19.06 -10.59 -0.96
C SER A 64 -17.90 -11.28 -0.24
N SER A 65 -16.68 -11.16 -0.74
CA SER A 65 -15.47 -11.80 -0.19
C SER A 65 -14.33 -10.82 0.15
N GLY A 66 -14.51 -9.52 -0.10
CA GLY A 66 -13.42 -8.53 -0.03
C GLY A 66 -12.35 -8.72 -1.12
N CYS A 67 -11.21 -8.03 -0.97
CA CYS A 67 -10.04 -8.14 -1.86
C CYS A 67 -8.92 -8.86 -1.11
N GLU A 68 -8.49 -10.03 -1.62
CA GLU A 68 -7.48 -10.88 -0.96
C GLU A 68 -6.11 -10.22 -0.85
N GLU A 69 -5.84 -9.24 -1.72
CA GLU A 69 -4.59 -8.47 -1.76
C GLU A 69 -4.55 -7.32 -0.75
N ILE A 70 -5.56 -7.21 0.11
CA ILE A 70 -5.65 -6.20 1.18
C ILE A 70 -5.79 -6.94 2.51
N ILE A 71 -5.07 -6.46 3.54
CA ILE A 71 -5.15 -7.03 4.88
C ILE A 71 -6.59 -7.03 5.38
N ARG A 72 -7.04 -8.15 5.95
CA ARG A 72 -8.42 -8.24 6.44
C ARG A 72 -8.57 -7.47 7.75
N CYS A 73 -9.59 -6.62 7.81
CA CYS A 73 -10.06 -6.01 9.04
C CYS A 73 -11.26 -6.80 9.59
N PHE A 74 -11.18 -7.25 10.84
CA PHE A 74 -12.25 -7.95 11.54
C PHE A 74 -13.25 -7.00 12.22
N GLY A 75 -12.91 -5.71 12.29
CA GLY A 75 -13.73 -4.67 12.88
C GLY A 75 -13.00 -3.92 13.99
N ILE A 76 -13.77 -3.29 14.87
CA ILE A 76 -13.25 -2.48 15.97
C ILE A 76 -13.81 -2.92 17.31
N GLU A 77 -13.10 -2.55 18.37
CA GLU A 77 -13.57 -2.67 19.74
C GLU A 77 -13.12 -1.47 20.56
N THR A 78 -14.00 -0.96 21.43
CA THR A 78 -13.61 0.02 22.44
C THR A 78 -13.48 -0.66 23.79
N THR A 79 -12.31 -0.57 24.41
CA THR A 79 -12.02 -1.20 25.71
C THR A 79 -11.64 -0.16 26.76
N VAL A 80 -11.74 -0.53 28.04
CA VAL A 80 -11.37 0.33 29.17
C VAL A 80 -10.32 -0.38 30.02
N GLU A 81 -9.19 0.27 30.25
CA GLU A 81 -8.14 -0.24 31.14
C GLU A 81 -7.72 0.87 32.09
N HIS A 82 -8.01 0.72 33.39
CA HIS A 82 -7.61 1.66 34.45
C HIS A 82 -7.95 3.15 34.18
N ARG A 83 -9.12 3.40 33.59
CA ARG A 83 -9.79 4.70 33.29
C ARG A 83 -9.71 5.24 31.85
N PRO A 84 -8.60 5.21 31.08
CA PRO A 84 -8.69 5.60 29.67
C PRO A 84 -9.49 4.59 28.85
N TYR A 85 -10.32 5.12 27.96
CA TYR A 85 -10.93 4.38 26.86
C TYR A 85 -9.91 4.22 25.75
N PHE A 86 -9.87 3.03 25.15
CA PHE A 86 -9.01 2.69 24.03
C PHE A 86 -9.83 2.28 22.83
N TYR A 87 -9.39 2.71 21.65
CA TYR A 87 -9.95 2.31 20.38
C TYR A 87 -9.02 1.26 19.75
N ASN A 88 -9.55 0.09 19.44
CA ASN A 88 -8.81 -1.06 18.94
C ASN A 88 -9.33 -1.42 17.55
N LEU A 89 -8.44 -1.49 16.58
CA LEU A 89 -8.70 -1.99 15.24
C LEU A 89 -8.16 -3.42 15.15
N LEU A 90 -9.03 -4.37 14.83
CA LEU A 90 -8.73 -5.80 14.83
C LEU A 90 -8.39 -6.24 13.40
N LEU A 91 -7.16 -6.70 13.19
CA LEU A 91 -6.61 -7.00 11.87
C LEU A 91 -6.13 -8.46 11.79
N GLU A 92 -6.10 -8.98 10.57
CA GLU A 92 -5.44 -10.24 10.24
C GLU A 92 -3.98 -10.22 10.70
N TYR A 93 -3.51 -11.34 11.25
CA TYR A 93 -2.12 -11.49 11.65
C TYR A 93 -1.46 -12.63 10.88
N THR A 94 -0.19 -12.43 10.60
CA THR A 94 0.72 -13.44 10.09
C THR A 94 2.00 -13.41 10.93
N PRO A 95 2.62 -14.56 11.21
CA PRO A 95 3.92 -14.60 11.88
C PRO A 95 5.08 -14.22 10.94
N HIS A 96 4.80 -13.96 9.66
CA HIS A 96 5.81 -13.54 8.70
C HIS A 96 5.92 -12.02 8.69
N ASP A 97 7.07 -11.55 8.23
CA ASP A 97 7.39 -10.13 8.22
C ASP A 97 6.85 -9.43 6.95
N SER A 98 7.39 -8.25 6.65
CA SER A 98 7.04 -7.46 5.47
C SER A 98 7.87 -7.82 4.23
N LEU A 99 7.50 -7.27 3.07
CA LEU A 99 8.24 -7.48 1.82
C LEU A 99 9.66 -6.91 1.92
N ASP A 100 9.81 -5.83 2.69
CA ASP A 100 11.11 -5.24 3.02
C ASP A 100 12.04 -6.28 3.67
N ASP A 101 11.55 -6.96 4.71
CA ASP A 101 12.30 -8.01 5.40
C ASP A 101 12.66 -9.18 4.49
N LEU A 102 11.76 -9.55 3.57
CA LEU A 102 12.02 -10.64 2.63
C LEU A 102 13.16 -10.28 1.65
N ILE A 103 13.19 -9.03 1.18
CA ILE A 103 14.27 -8.48 0.33
C ILE A 103 15.58 -8.50 1.10
N HIS A 104 15.60 -7.96 2.32
CA HIS A 104 16.80 -7.91 3.14
C HIS A 104 17.35 -9.29 3.50
N LYS A 105 16.47 -10.27 3.76
CA LYS A 105 16.85 -11.67 4.02
C LYS A 105 17.31 -12.42 2.76
N LYS A 106 17.31 -11.78 1.58
CA LYS A 106 17.65 -12.37 0.26
C LYS A 106 16.82 -13.63 -0.07
N LEU A 107 15.64 -13.78 0.53
CA LEU A 107 14.76 -14.93 0.36
C LEU A 107 13.88 -14.82 -0.89
N LEU A 108 13.92 -13.69 -1.59
CA LEU A 108 13.30 -13.49 -2.90
C LEU A 108 13.99 -14.25 -4.05
N LEU A 109 15.08 -14.98 -3.78
CA LEU A 109 15.88 -15.68 -4.80
C LEU A 109 15.14 -16.79 -5.59
N GLY A 110 13.82 -16.91 -5.46
CA GLY A 110 12.99 -17.82 -6.25
C GLY A 110 11.53 -17.39 -6.44
N THR A 111 11.16 -16.14 -6.12
CA THR A 111 9.79 -15.63 -6.33
C THR A 111 9.76 -14.73 -7.56
N ASP A 112 8.82 -14.97 -8.48
CA ASP A 112 8.70 -14.16 -9.69
C ASP A 112 8.25 -12.73 -9.32
N VAL A 113 9.17 -11.77 -9.44
CA VAL A 113 8.92 -10.33 -9.21
C VAL A 113 7.69 -9.84 -9.97
N SER A 114 7.40 -10.41 -11.14
CA SER A 114 6.23 -10.06 -11.93
C SER A 114 4.91 -10.51 -11.28
N VAL A 115 4.91 -11.66 -10.59
CA VAL A 115 3.75 -12.15 -9.82
C VAL A 115 3.52 -11.25 -8.61
N ASN A 116 4.56 -10.91 -7.87
CA ASN A 116 4.46 -10.00 -6.73
C ASN A 116 3.93 -8.62 -7.15
N ALA A 117 4.47 -8.07 -8.24
CA ALA A 117 4.00 -6.80 -8.78
C ALA A 117 2.54 -6.88 -9.24
N HIS A 118 2.13 -8.00 -9.86
CA HIS A 118 0.74 -8.20 -10.27
C HIS A 118 -0.23 -8.19 -9.08
N VAL A 119 0.11 -8.89 -7.99
CA VAL A 119 -0.67 -8.93 -6.74
C VAL A 119 -0.81 -7.53 -6.15
N ILE A 120 0.28 -6.77 -6.04
CA ILE A 120 0.25 -5.39 -5.53
C ILE A 120 -0.62 -4.49 -6.43
N VAL A 121 -0.46 -4.57 -7.75
CA VAL A 121 -1.26 -3.79 -8.71
C VAL A 121 -2.74 -4.14 -8.63
N LYS A 122 -3.08 -5.41 -8.40
CA LYS A 122 -4.47 -5.86 -8.22
C LYS A 122 -5.09 -5.23 -6.96
N GLY A 123 -4.38 -5.26 -5.82
CA GLY A 123 -4.81 -4.58 -4.60
C GLY A 123 -4.98 -3.06 -4.79
N LEU A 124 -4.00 -2.39 -5.42
CA LEU A 124 -4.09 -0.96 -5.72
C LEU A 124 -5.25 -0.61 -6.66
N SER A 125 -5.52 -1.45 -7.66
CA SER A 125 -6.66 -1.28 -8.58
C SER A 125 -7.98 -1.31 -7.81
N HIS A 126 -8.11 -2.19 -6.82
CA HIS A 126 -9.27 -2.24 -5.93
C HIS A 126 -9.41 -0.96 -5.10
N ILE A 127 -8.34 -0.56 -4.42
CA ILE A 127 -8.29 0.67 -3.61
C ILE A 127 -8.72 1.89 -4.43
N HIS A 128 -8.15 2.05 -5.63
CA HIS A 128 -8.46 3.16 -6.52
C HIS A 128 -9.90 3.13 -7.07
N ARG A 129 -10.46 1.94 -7.33
CA ARG A 129 -11.86 1.79 -7.77
C ARG A 129 -12.84 2.31 -6.72
N LYS A 130 -12.51 2.13 -5.44
CA LYS A 130 -13.26 2.70 -4.30
C LYS A 130 -13.00 4.18 -4.08
N GLY A 131 -12.20 4.84 -4.93
CA GLY A 131 -11.88 6.25 -4.81
C GLY A 131 -10.95 6.59 -3.65
N ILE A 132 -10.14 5.62 -3.22
CA ILE A 132 -9.19 5.77 -2.12
C ILE A 132 -7.78 5.85 -2.71
N VAL A 133 -6.90 6.61 -2.08
CA VAL A 133 -5.46 6.62 -2.36
C VAL A 133 -4.73 6.20 -1.09
N HIS A 134 -3.83 5.22 -1.17
CA HIS A 134 -3.16 4.65 0.00
C HIS A 134 -2.28 5.65 0.77
N CYS A 135 -1.58 6.51 0.01
CA CYS A 135 -0.66 7.57 0.50
C CYS A 135 0.57 7.14 1.30
N ASP A 136 0.66 5.89 1.76
CA ASP A 136 1.86 5.35 2.43
C ASP A 136 2.26 3.97 1.88
N LEU A 137 2.30 3.84 0.55
CA LEU A 137 2.68 2.57 -0.07
C LEU A 137 4.19 2.42 -0.06
N LYS A 138 4.69 1.50 0.76
CA LYS A 138 6.10 1.14 0.95
C LYS A 138 6.23 -0.34 1.25
N LEU A 139 7.43 -0.90 1.18
CA LEU A 139 7.66 -2.35 1.26
C LEU A 139 7.29 -2.94 2.64
N GLU A 140 7.43 -2.13 3.69
CA GLU A 140 7.06 -2.44 5.07
C GLU A 140 5.54 -2.60 5.24
N ASN A 141 4.77 -1.93 4.36
CA ASN A 141 3.31 -1.98 4.33
C ASN A 141 2.78 -3.06 3.37
N ILE A 142 3.65 -3.91 2.82
CA ILE A 142 3.29 -5.12 2.07
C ILE A 142 3.60 -6.34 2.93
N ILE A 143 2.56 -6.98 3.45
CA ILE A 143 2.66 -8.03 4.47
C ILE A 143 2.56 -9.42 3.84
N LEU A 144 3.36 -10.38 4.31
CA LEU A 144 3.43 -11.73 3.77
C LEU A 144 2.53 -12.69 4.52
N PHE A 145 1.58 -13.30 3.82
CA PHE A 145 0.75 -14.38 4.32
C PHE A 145 1.18 -15.72 3.71
N PRO A 146 0.98 -16.85 4.41
CA PRO A 146 1.16 -18.15 3.79
C PRO A 146 0.26 -18.27 2.56
N SER A 147 0.84 -18.66 1.41
CA SER A 147 0.03 -18.95 0.22
C SER A 147 -0.80 -20.22 0.45
N LEU A 148 -2.06 -20.20 -0.02
CA LEU A 148 -2.90 -21.39 -0.11
C LEU A 148 -2.44 -22.33 -1.23
N ASP A 149 -1.87 -21.76 -2.29
CA ASP A 149 -1.27 -22.51 -3.39
C ASP A 149 0.25 -22.46 -3.25
N LYS A 150 0.78 -23.47 -2.55
CA LYS A 150 2.22 -23.62 -2.29
C LYS A 150 3.01 -24.07 -3.52
N GLU A 151 2.34 -24.52 -4.58
CA GLU A 151 3.01 -24.96 -5.80
C GLU A 151 3.43 -23.77 -6.65
N SER A 152 2.61 -22.72 -6.70
CA SER A 152 2.91 -21.49 -7.46
C SER A 152 3.73 -20.49 -6.68
N THR A 153 3.40 -20.23 -5.40
CA THR A 153 4.09 -19.22 -4.59
C THR A 153 4.17 -19.62 -3.12
N LYS A 154 5.26 -19.24 -2.45
CA LYS A 154 5.40 -19.49 -1.00
C LYS A 154 4.51 -18.57 -0.16
N TYR A 155 4.28 -17.35 -0.65
CA TYR A 155 3.60 -16.29 0.09
C TYR A 155 2.56 -15.57 -0.76
N GLN A 156 1.46 -15.20 -0.13
CA GLN A 156 0.48 -14.23 -0.62
C GLN A 156 0.83 -12.85 -0.06
N LEU A 157 0.89 -11.82 -0.91
CA LEU A 157 1.16 -10.44 -0.48
C LEU A 157 -0.15 -9.70 -0.22
N LYS A 158 -0.20 -8.92 0.86
CA LYS A 158 -1.34 -8.06 1.19
C LYS A 158 -0.89 -6.64 1.54
N ILE A 159 -1.60 -5.64 1.02
CA ILE A 159 -1.39 -4.23 1.35
C ILE A 159 -2.01 -3.94 2.73
N ALA A 160 -1.25 -3.26 3.58
CA ALA A 160 -1.63 -2.89 4.94
C ALA A 160 -1.33 -1.41 5.25
N ASP A 161 -1.78 -0.97 6.42
CA ASP A 161 -1.64 0.37 6.99
C ASP A 161 -2.29 1.50 6.17
N PHE A 162 -3.59 1.65 6.35
CA PHE A 162 -4.37 2.70 5.70
C PHE A 162 -4.49 3.97 6.56
N GLY A 163 -3.66 4.10 7.61
CA GLY A 163 -3.74 5.22 8.56
C GLY A 163 -3.51 6.61 7.95
N LEU A 164 -2.85 6.66 6.78
CA LEU A 164 -2.57 7.87 6.00
C LEU A 164 -3.38 7.99 4.70
N SER A 165 -4.20 6.99 4.39
CA SER A 165 -4.99 6.95 3.16
C SER A 165 -5.95 8.13 3.04
N LYS A 166 -6.35 8.48 1.82
CA LYS A 166 -7.28 9.57 1.53
C LYS A 166 -8.42 9.14 0.63
N THR A 167 -9.60 9.71 0.84
CA THR A 167 -10.76 9.50 -0.06
C THR A 167 -10.94 10.67 -1.02
N LYS A 168 -11.71 10.46 -2.09
CA LYS A 168 -12.11 11.53 -3.02
C LYS A 168 -12.86 12.67 -2.33
N GLU A 169 -13.62 12.40 -1.27
CA GLU A 169 -14.37 13.40 -0.53
C GLU A 169 -13.44 14.31 0.29
N GLU A 170 -12.35 13.77 0.84
CA GLU A 170 -11.31 14.59 1.51
C GLU A 170 -10.52 15.44 0.51
N GLU A 171 -10.42 15.00 -0.75
CA GLU A 171 -9.98 15.88 -1.84
C GLU A 171 -11.07 16.89 -2.25
N ALA A 172 -12.34 16.59 -1.98
CA ALA A 172 -13.46 17.47 -2.26
C ALA A 172 -13.69 18.54 -1.18
N ASP A 173 -13.19 18.40 0.05
CA ASP A 173 -13.08 19.55 0.98
C ASP A 173 -12.02 20.59 0.51
N VAL A 174 -11.22 20.23 -0.48
CA VAL A 174 -10.43 21.18 -1.30
C VAL A 174 -11.30 21.85 -2.39
N GLU A 175 -12.60 21.52 -2.53
CA GLU A 175 -13.55 22.20 -3.45
C GLU A 175 -13.87 23.63 -3.04
N VAL A 176 -13.55 24.04 -1.81
CA VAL A 176 -13.45 25.46 -1.48
C VAL A 176 -12.43 26.19 -2.39
N TRP A 177 -11.51 25.46 -3.05
CA TRP A 177 -10.64 25.99 -4.12
C TRP A 177 -11.18 25.80 -5.54
N LYS A 178 -12.22 24.98 -5.78
CA LYS A 178 -12.86 24.82 -7.11
C LYS A 178 -13.78 26.00 -7.47
N SER A 179 -14.11 26.86 -6.51
CA SER A 179 -14.77 28.15 -6.75
C SER A 179 -13.84 29.20 -7.37
N LYS A 180 -12.53 28.92 -7.46
CA LYS A 180 -11.63 29.66 -8.35
C LYS A 180 -11.65 29.02 -9.74
N PRO A 181 -11.62 29.84 -10.81
CA PRO A 181 -11.75 29.36 -12.19
C PRO A 181 -10.78 28.20 -12.46
N ARG A 182 -11.24 27.23 -13.26
CA ARG A 182 -10.52 25.99 -13.63
C ARG A 182 -9.12 26.21 -14.23
N GLU A 183 -8.74 27.43 -14.49
CA GLU A 183 -7.40 27.81 -14.89
C GLU A 183 -6.53 28.03 -13.65
N THR A 184 -5.45 27.23 -13.51
CA THR A 184 -4.28 27.45 -12.64
C THR A 184 -4.16 26.74 -11.28
N SER A 185 -5.01 25.77 -10.91
CA SER A 185 -4.70 24.97 -9.70
C SER A 185 -3.48 24.04 -9.93
N PRO A 186 -2.39 24.14 -9.14
CA PRO A 186 -1.22 23.27 -9.27
C PRO A 186 -1.54 21.78 -9.14
N ARG A 187 -2.59 21.42 -8.37
CA ARG A 187 -2.98 20.02 -8.12
C ARG A 187 -3.67 19.35 -9.31
N GLY A 188 -4.49 20.08 -10.06
CA GLY A 188 -5.11 19.56 -11.28
C GLY A 188 -4.07 19.22 -12.34
N ARG A 189 -2.97 19.98 -12.39
CA ARG A 189 -1.84 19.70 -13.29
C ARG A 189 -1.04 18.48 -12.83
N LEU A 190 -0.81 18.32 -11.53
CA LEU A 190 -0.10 17.17 -10.96
C LEU A 190 -0.79 15.84 -11.26
N SER A 191 -2.11 15.75 -11.15
CA SER A 191 -2.84 14.50 -11.45
C SER A 191 -2.76 14.14 -12.93
N VAL A 192 -2.80 15.14 -13.83
CA VAL A 192 -2.60 14.94 -15.26
C VAL A 192 -1.19 14.43 -15.56
N TYR A 193 -0.16 15.04 -14.98
CA TYR A 193 1.23 14.63 -15.15
C TYR A 193 1.51 13.23 -14.58
N ALA A 194 1.03 12.92 -13.37
CA ALA A 194 1.13 11.59 -12.78
C ALA A 194 0.50 10.53 -13.69
N ARG A 195 -0.69 10.81 -14.24
CA ARG A 195 -1.35 9.92 -15.20
C ARG A 195 -0.51 9.69 -16.47
N MET A 196 0.19 10.71 -16.95
CA MET A 196 1.08 10.58 -18.13
C MET A 196 2.29 9.69 -17.82
N ILE A 197 2.91 9.86 -16.65
CA ILE A 197 4.04 9.03 -16.20
C ILE A 197 3.58 7.57 -16.07
N VAL A 198 2.47 7.31 -15.39
CA VAL A 198 1.92 5.94 -15.22
C VAL A 198 1.60 5.31 -16.57
N LYS A 199 1.01 6.07 -17.51
CA LYS A 199 0.72 5.59 -18.87
C LYS A 199 2.01 5.24 -19.63
N GLY A 200 3.07 6.06 -19.48
CA GLY A 200 4.39 5.79 -20.03
C GLY A 200 5.01 4.51 -19.47
N LEU A 201 5.08 4.38 -18.15
CA LEU A 201 5.59 3.19 -17.47
C LEU A 201 4.81 1.93 -17.84
N SER A 202 3.48 2.01 -17.89
CA SER A 202 2.62 0.88 -18.32
C SER A 202 2.95 0.41 -19.75
N HIS A 203 3.29 1.34 -20.64
CA HIS A 203 3.71 0.98 -22.00
C HIS A 203 5.08 0.32 -22.02
N ILE A 204 6.06 0.89 -21.28
CA ILE A 204 7.42 0.36 -21.15
C ILE A 204 7.37 -1.08 -20.59
N HIS A 205 6.60 -1.30 -19.53
CA HIS A 205 6.42 -2.62 -18.92
C HIS A 205 5.76 -3.62 -19.88
N ARG A 206 4.79 -3.18 -20.69
CA ARG A 206 4.17 -4.02 -21.74
C ARG A 206 5.16 -4.48 -22.81
N LYS A 207 6.26 -3.76 -23.00
CA LYS A 207 7.36 -4.14 -23.89
C LYS A 207 8.41 -5.03 -23.20
N GLY A 208 8.15 -5.47 -21.97
CA GLY A 208 9.07 -6.33 -21.21
C GLY A 208 10.27 -5.59 -20.63
N ILE A 209 10.20 -4.26 -20.58
CA ILE A 209 11.26 -3.40 -20.04
C ILE A 209 10.86 -2.97 -18.63
N VAL A 210 11.76 -3.12 -17.66
CA VAL A 210 11.66 -2.53 -16.33
C VAL A 210 12.43 -1.22 -16.33
N TYR A 211 11.75 -0.12 -16.04
CA TYR A 211 12.37 1.20 -15.96
C TYR A 211 12.85 1.46 -14.53
N CYS A 212 14.15 1.72 -14.36
CA CYS A 212 14.80 1.71 -13.04
C CYS A 212 15.32 3.07 -12.58
N ASP A 213 15.04 4.16 -13.29
CA ASP A 213 15.61 5.48 -12.99
C ASP A 213 14.55 6.59 -13.09
N LEU A 214 13.43 6.38 -12.39
CA LEU A 214 12.32 7.32 -12.37
C LEU A 214 12.62 8.49 -11.44
N MET A 215 13.10 9.57 -12.03
CA MET A 215 13.41 10.83 -11.38
C MET A 215 12.95 12.01 -12.26
N PRO A 216 12.71 13.21 -11.67
CA PRO A 216 12.26 14.38 -12.41
C PRO A 216 13.09 14.72 -13.65
N GLU A 217 14.41 14.52 -13.58
CA GLU A 217 15.38 14.82 -14.63
C GLU A 217 15.19 13.93 -15.87
N ASN A 218 14.65 12.73 -15.68
CA ASN A 218 14.33 11.80 -16.76
C ASN A 218 12.89 11.92 -17.27
N ILE A 219 12.12 12.90 -16.77
CA ILE A 219 10.79 13.23 -17.26
C ILE A 219 10.86 14.51 -18.09
N LEU A 220 10.91 14.33 -19.41
CA LEU A 220 11.02 15.43 -20.35
C LEU A 220 9.66 16.08 -20.62
N LEU A 221 9.62 17.40 -20.53
CA LEU A 221 8.44 18.22 -20.81
C LEU A 221 8.48 18.74 -22.25
N PHE A 222 7.46 18.43 -23.03
CA PHE A 222 7.24 18.98 -24.37
C PHE A 222 6.03 19.90 -24.35
N PRO A 223 5.97 20.95 -25.19
CA PRO A 223 4.76 21.75 -25.34
C PRO A 223 3.58 20.85 -25.74
N SER A 224 2.48 20.92 -25.00
CA SER A 224 1.27 20.20 -25.37
C SER A 224 0.58 20.87 -26.56
N LEU A 225 0.12 20.07 -27.52
CA LEU A 225 -0.75 20.53 -28.62
C LEU A 225 -2.19 20.77 -28.15
N ASP A 226 -2.60 20.10 -27.08
CA ASP A 226 -3.88 20.32 -26.40
C ASP A 226 -3.60 21.07 -25.10
N LYS A 227 -3.68 22.39 -25.18
CA LYS A 227 -3.45 23.30 -24.04
C LYS A 227 -4.63 23.34 -23.07
N GLU A 228 -5.80 22.82 -23.44
CA GLU A 228 -6.94 22.73 -22.53
C GLU A 228 -6.73 21.61 -21.49
N SER A 229 -6.15 20.48 -21.92
CA SER A 229 -5.90 19.33 -21.04
C SER A 229 -4.61 19.43 -20.21
N ALA A 230 -3.53 19.97 -20.79
CA ALA A 230 -2.25 20.13 -20.10
C ALA A 230 -1.35 21.15 -20.81
N ASN A 231 -0.54 21.92 -20.08
CA ASN A 231 0.45 22.81 -20.71
C ASN A 231 1.61 22.04 -21.37
N TYR A 232 1.90 20.84 -20.86
CA TYR A 232 3.04 20.04 -21.27
C TYR A 232 2.66 18.59 -21.47
N GLN A 233 3.25 17.96 -22.48
CA GLN A 233 3.28 16.53 -22.67
C GLN A 233 4.56 15.95 -22.06
N LEU A 234 4.41 15.04 -21.11
CA LEU A 234 5.54 14.33 -20.51
C LEU A 234 5.98 13.14 -21.35
N LYS A 235 7.30 12.91 -21.42
CA LYS A 235 7.90 11.68 -21.94
C LYS A 235 8.97 11.19 -20.98
N ILE A 236 9.00 9.87 -20.76
CA ILE A 236 10.04 9.22 -19.98
C ILE A 236 11.27 9.04 -20.88
N ALA A 237 12.42 9.48 -20.40
CA ALA A 237 13.70 9.41 -21.09
C ALA A 237 14.73 8.63 -20.25
N ASP A 238 15.94 8.52 -20.76
CA ASP A 238 17.07 7.82 -20.16
C ASP A 238 16.77 6.38 -19.72
N PHE A 239 16.97 5.46 -20.66
CA PHE A 239 16.81 4.03 -20.41
C PHE A 239 18.14 3.36 -20.02
N GLY A 240 19.20 4.13 -19.72
CA GLY A 240 20.54 3.60 -19.46
C GLY A 240 20.61 2.63 -18.27
N LEU A 241 19.67 2.75 -17.32
CA LEU A 241 19.53 1.84 -16.18
C LEU A 241 18.36 0.83 -16.32
N SER A 242 17.61 0.89 -17.43
CA SER A 242 16.47 -0.01 -17.68
C SER A 242 16.92 -1.44 -17.98
N LYS A 243 16.02 -2.41 -17.80
CA LYS A 243 16.31 -3.84 -17.94
C LYS A 243 15.27 -4.56 -18.79
N THR A 244 15.70 -5.53 -19.60
CA THR A 244 14.80 -6.47 -20.29
C THR A 244 14.81 -7.83 -19.61
N LYS A 245 13.79 -8.65 -19.88
CA LYS A 245 13.69 -10.02 -19.35
C LYS A 245 14.83 -10.94 -19.80
N GLU A 246 15.54 -10.62 -20.90
CA GLU A 246 16.61 -11.46 -21.45
C GLU A 246 18.00 -11.17 -20.85
N GLU A 247 18.16 -10.08 -20.10
CA GLU A 247 19.45 -9.81 -19.48
C GLU A 247 19.72 -10.83 -18.37
N LYS A 248 20.81 -11.61 -18.54
CA LYS A 248 21.32 -12.49 -17.48
C LYS A 248 21.64 -11.65 -16.26
N VAL A 249 20.83 -11.80 -15.21
CA VAL A 249 21.03 -11.11 -13.94
C VAL A 249 22.24 -11.72 -13.28
N ASP A 250 23.36 -11.00 -13.29
CA ASP A 250 24.46 -11.29 -12.40
C ASP A 250 24.03 -10.87 -10.99
N VAL A 251 23.52 -11.84 -10.22
CA VAL A 251 22.87 -11.61 -8.92
C VAL A 251 23.83 -10.96 -7.91
N GLU A 252 25.15 -11.12 -8.08
CA GLU A 252 26.17 -10.45 -7.28
C GLU A 252 26.31 -8.95 -7.60
N VAL A 253 26.13 -8.56 -8.87
CA VAL A 253 26.12 -7.15 -9.30
C VAL A 253 24.87 -6.44 -8.80
N TRP A 254 23.74 -7.16 -8.71
CA TRP A 254 22.48 -6.62 -8.19
C TRP A 254 22.52 -6.34 -6.68
N LYS A 255 23.32 -7.12 -5.93
CA LYS A 255 23.49 -6.98 -4.47
C LYS A 255 24.52 -5.91 -4.06
N SER A 256 25.41 -5.50 -4.96
CA SER A 256 26.58 -4.70 -4.63
C SER A 256 26.46 -3.21 -4.96
N LYS A 257 25.44 -2.79 -5.73
CA LYS A 257 25.21 -1.38 -6.04
C LYS A 257 23.72 -1.01 -6.01
N PRO A 258 23.33 0.03 -5.25
CA PRO A 258 22.04 0.69 -5.43
C PRO A 258 21.94 1.14 -6.90
N ARG A 259 20.80 0.89 -7.55
CA ARG A 259 20.57 1.28 -8.95
C ARG A 259 19.38 2.20 -9.07
N GLY A 260 19.60 3.31 -9.76
CA GLY A 260 18.77 4.50 -9.73
C GLY A 260 19.60 5.64 -9.13
N THR A 261 19.20 6.88 -9.37
CA THR A 261 19.91 8.00 -8.76
C THR A 261 19.76 7.94 -7.23
N PRO A 262 20.88 7.93 -6.45
CA PRO A 262 20.85 7.63 -5.01
C PRO A 262 19.88 8.47 -4.18
N SER A 263 19.65 9.72 -4.55
CA SER A 263 18.71 10.63 -3.86
C SER A 263 17.23 10.32 -4.12
N TYR A 264 16.92 9.47 -5.10
CA TYR A 264 15.57 9.10 -5.52
C TYR A 264 15.28 7.60 -5.34
N LEU A 265 16.20 6.88 -4.71
CA LEU A 265 15.93 5.53 -4.26
C LEU A 265 14.89 5.56 -3.12
N PRO A 266 13.99 4.58 -3.05
CA PRO A 266 13.20 4.38 -1.84
C PRO A 266 14.15 4.24 -0.62
N PRO A 267 13.77 4.80 0.54
CA PRO A 267 14.60 4.82 1.74
C PRO A 267 15.03 3.43 2.20
#